data_AF-A0A8T5HZ85-F1
#
_entry.id   AF-A0A8T5HZ85-F1
#
_cell.length_a   1.000
_cell.length_b   1.000
_cell.length_c   1.000
_cell.angle_alpha   90.00
_cell.angle_beta   90.00
_cell.angle_gamma   90.00
#
_symmetry.space_group_name_H-M   'P 1'
#
loop_
_entity.id
_entity.type
_entity.pdbx_description
1 polymer ?
#
loop_
_entity_poly.entity_id
_entity_poly.type
_entity_poly.pdbx_seq_one_letter_code
_entity_poly.pdbx_strand_id
1 'polypeptide(L)' 'MNFNCIITSCNFKRNNIKEEEFLKHLNEEHYDEMLNISKKENMSIKSIEMIIISNSNMFINFD' A
#
# COMPACT_ATOMS: atom_id res chain seq x y z
N MET A 1 7.75 -5.29 -9.13
CA MET A 1 6.55 -4.43 -9.26
C MET A 1 6.96 -2.99 -8.99
N ASN A 2 6.14 -2.02 -9.38
CA ASN A 2 6.43 -0.60 -9.14
C ASN A 2 5.33 -0.05 -8.26
N PHE A 3 5.69 0.53 -7.13
CA PHE A 3 4.73 1.02 -6.15
C PHE A 3 4.88 2.51 -5.93
N ASN A 4 3.75 3.20 -5.89
CA ASN A 4 3.60 4.56 -5.41
C ASN A 4 2.56 4.55 -4.30
N CYS A 5 2.98 4.70 -3.05
CA CYS A 5 2.08 4.63 -1.91
C CYS A 5 0.99 5.70 -2.03
N ILE A 6 -0.27 5.29 -1.93
CA ILE A 6 -1.43 6.18 -2.09
C ILE A 6 -1.80 6.95 -0.81
N ILE A 7 -1.12 6.68 0.31
CA ILE A 7 -1.33 7.37 1.58
C ILE A 7 -0.75 8.78 1.46
N THR A 8 -1.59 9.81 1.62
CA THR A 8 -1.27 11.21 1.30
C THR A 8 -0.06 11.79 2.03
N SER A 9 0.26 11.31 3.24
CA SER A 9 1.43 11.74 4.02
C SER A 9 2.72 11.03 3.61
N CYS A 10 2.64 10.00 2.76
CA CYS A 10 3.75 9.13 2.41
C CYS A 10 4.39 9.53 1.09
N ASN A 11 5.72 9.53 1.05
CA ASN A 11 6.52 9.76 -0.17
C ASN A 11 7.16 8.48 -0.71
N PHE A 12 6.74 7.31 -0.23
CA PHE A 12 7.27 6.03 -0.68
C PHE A 12 6.92 5.78 -2.14
N LYS A 13 7.95 5.81 -2.99
CA LYS A 13 7.86 5.49 -4.42
C LYS A 13 9.08 4.66 -4.82
N ARG A 14 8.86 3.42 -5.23
CA ARG A 14 9.93 2.46 -5.56
C ARG A 14 9.58 1.66 -6.79
N ASN A 15 10.56 1.53 -7.69
CA ASN A 15 10.46 0.69 -8.87
C ASN A 15 11.21 -0.62 -8.63
N ASN A 16 10.78 -1.68 -9.31
CA ASN A 16 11.41 -3.01 -9.27
C ASN A 16 11.59 -3.60 -7.86
N ILE A 17 10.60 -3.41 -6.99
CA ILE A 17 10.56 -4.06 -5.66
C ILE A 17 9.57 -5.21 -5.66
N LYS A 18 9.72 -6.13 -4.72
CA LYS A 18 8.74 -7.19 -4.49
C LYS A 18 7.55 -6.66 -3.70
N GLU A 19 6.40 -7.32 -3.83
CA GLU A 19 5.20 -6.99 -3.04
C GLU A 19 5.46 -7.12 -1.53
N GLU A 20 6.23 -8.13 -1.11
CA GLU A 20 6.62 -8.32 0.31
C GLU A 20 7.36 -7.12 0.90
N GLU A 21 8.16 -6.40 0.09
CA GLU A 21 8.88 -5.20 0.52
C GLU A 21 7.91 -4.02 0.71
N PHE A 22 6.90 -3.92 -0.15
CA PHE A 22 5.86 -2.90 -0.02
C PHE A 22 4.93 -3.19 1.16
N LEU A 23 4.55 -4.44 1.38
CA LEU A 23 3.81 -4.90 2.55
C LEU A 23 4.53 -4.57 3.86
N LYS A 24 5.85 -4.76 3.89
CA LYS A 24 6.66 -4.38 5.05
C LYS A 24 6.58 -2.88 5.31
N HIS A 25 6.72 -2.05 4.28
CA HIS A 25 6.54 -0.60 4.40
C HIS A 25 5.17 -0.21 4.97
N LEU A 26 4.07 -0.81 4.47
CA LEU A 26 2.73 -0.53 5.00
C LEU A 26 2.61 -0.89 6.48
N ASN A 27 3.15 -2.03 6.89
CA ASN A 27 3.09 -2.49 8.27
C ASN A 27 4.00 -1.69 9.23
N GLU A 28 5.11 -1.14 8.75
CA GLU A 28 6.04 -0.35 9.58
C GLU A 28 5.58 1.12 9.70
N GLU A 29 5.11 1.72 8.60
CA GLU A 29 4.85 3.17 8.56
C GLU A 29 3.35 3.53 8.64
N HIS A 30 2.45 2.60 8.29
CA HIS A 30 1.03 2.91 8.08
C HIS A 30 0.06 1.96 8.79
N TYR A 31 0.53 1.13 9.72
CA TYR A 31 -0.32 0.16 10.41
C TYR A 31 -1.51 0.81 11.11
N ASP A 32 -1.29 1.91 11.83
CA ASP A 32 -2.36 2.62 12.55
C ASP A 32 -3.39 3.24 11.61
N GLU A 33 -2.96 3.76 10.46
CA GLU A 33 -3.85 4.29 9.44
C GLU A 33 -4.72 3.16 8.85
N MET A 34 -4.11 2.03 8.50
CA MET A 34 -4.82 0.85 8.02
C MET A 34 -5.79 0.30 9.06
N LEU A 35 -5.41 0.30 10.35
CA LEU A 35 -6.27 -0.12 11.45
C LEU A 35 -7.48 0.79 11.60
N ASN A 36 -7.29 2.11 11.46
CA ASN A 36 -8.38 3.08 11.52
C ASN A 36 -9.36 2.92 10.34
N ILE A 37 -8.85 2.70 9.12
CA ILE A 37 -9.67 2.43 7.94
C ILE A 37 -10.41 1.10 8.11
N SER A 38 -9.72 0.04 8.55
CA SER A 38 -10.30 -1.28 8.81
C SER A 38 -11.51 -1.20 9.75
N LYS A 39 -11.38 -0.46 10.87
CA LYS A 39 -12.48 -0.23 11.81
C LYS A 39 -13.61 0.59 11.19
N LYS A 40 -13.28 1.66 10.46
CA LYS A 40 -14.26 2.57 9.84
C LYS A 40 -15.09 1.87 8.76
N GLU A 41 -14.44 1.11 7.89
CA GLU A 41 -15.05 0.42 6.76
C GLU A 41 -15.59 -0.98 7.14
N ASN A 42 -15.41 -1.41 8.39
CA ASN A 42 -15.76 -2.73 8.89
C ASN A 42 -15.18 -3.87 8.02
N MET A 43 -13.91 -3.73 7.64
CA MET A 43 -13.15 -4.69 6.82
C MET A 43 -11.95 -5.22 7.59
N SER A 44 -11.48 -6.42 7.23
CA SER A 44 -10.24 -6.95 7.81
C SER A 44 -9.02 -6.12 7.38
N ILE A 45 -7.99 -6.04 8.24
CA ILE A 45 -6.73 -5.35 7.90
C ILE A 45 -6.14 -5.92 6.59
N LYS A 46 -6.19 -7.24 6.40
CA LYS A 46 -5.73 -7.89 5.16
C LYS A 46 -6.46 -7.41 3.92
N SER A 47 -7.77 -7.15 4.03
CA SER A 47 -8.54 -6.58 2.93
C SER A 47 -8.08 -5.17 2.60
N ILE A 48 -7.80 -4.36 3.62
CA ILE A 48 -7.26 -3.00 3.45
C ILE A 48 -5.87 -3.03 2.80
N GLU A 49 -4.97 -3.92 3.25
CA GLU A 49 -3.66 -4.14 2.63
C GLU A 49 -3.77 -4.44 1.13
N MET A 50 -4.62 -5.40 0.75
CA MET A 50 -4.82 -5.77 -0.66
C MET A 50 -5.34 -4.61 -1.51
N ILE A 51 -6.26 -3.80 -0.97
CA ILE A 51 -6.79 -2.62 -1.65
C ILE A 51 -5.66 -1.59 -1.87
N ILE A 52 -4.87 -1.31 -0.83
CA ILE A 52 -3.77 -0.34 -0.91
C ILE A 52 -2.70 -0.82 -1.90
N ILE A 53 -2.29 -2.09 -1.84
CA ILE A 53 -1.34 -2.70 -2.79
C ILE A 53 -1.84 -2.56 -4.21
N SER A 54 -3.10 -2.92 -4.47
CA SER A 54 -3.69 -2.88 -5.81
C SER A 54 -3.72 -1.45 -6.36
N ASN A 55 -4.08 -0.47 -5.53
CA ASN A 55 -4.15 0.93 -5.94
C ASN A 55 -2.77 1.62 -6.00
N SER A 56 -1.77 1.08 -5.30
CA SER A 56 -0.40 1.61 -5.30
C SER A 56 0.47 1.03 -6.41
N ASN A 57 0.09 -0.13 -6.97
CA ASN A 57 0.83 -0.78 -8.05
C ASN A 57 0.67 0.00 -9.36
N MET A 58 1.76 0.61 -9.82
CA MET A 58 1.82 1.34 -11.07
C MET A 58 2.24 0.40 -12.21
N PHE A 59 1.39 0.30 -13.22
CA PHE A 59 1.80 -0.24 -14.52
C PHE A 59 2.74 0.77 -15.18
N ILE A 60 3.99 0.37 -15.43
CA ILE A 60 4.84 1.13 -16.35
C ILE A 60 4.38 0.73 -17.75
N ASN A 61 3.65 1.62 -18.42
CA ASN A 61 3.55 1.54 -19.87
C ASN A 61 4.92 1.91 -20.43
N PHE A 62 5.57 0.96 -21.09
CA PHE A 62 6.69 1.26 -21.97
C PHE A 62 6.06 1.73 -23.28
N ASP A 63 5.94 3.04 -23.47
CA ASP A 63 5.66 3.65 -24.78
C ASP A 63 6.87 3.50 -25.72
#